data_AF-A0A127PM33-F1
#
_entry.id   AF-A0A127PM33-F1
#
_cell.length_a   1.000
_cell.length_b   1.000
_cell.length_c   1.000
_cell.angle_alpha   90.00
_cell.angle_beta   90.00
_cell.angle_gamma   90.00
#
_symmetry.space_group_name_H-M   'P 1'
#
loop_
_entity.id
_entity.type
_entity.pdbx_description
1 polymer ?
#
loop_
_entity_poly.entity_id
_entity_poly.type
_entity_poly.pdbx_seq_one_letter_code
_entity_poly.pdbx_strand_id
1 'polypeptide(L)'
;MLIELAQNKTDEATRRLGQLQRAKLSAAEKLDMLVQYRQEYYDQLQSQMQNGLSSSRWRNFQHFIGTLDGAIEQQRAIAAQADTRLARGRSDWQDHKRRLNSFDTLAERVKLQQAQIVNKREQRASDEHAARQFRLRMIAAAE
;
A
#
# COMPACT_ATOMS: atom_id res chain seq x y z
N MET A 1 6.83 6.34 21.76
CA MET A 1 6.44 4.95 21.47
C MET A 1 6.97 4.56 20.09
N LEU A 2 7.84 3.55 19.97
CA LEU A 2 8.44 3.14 18.69
C LEU A 2 7.45 2.40 17.78
N ILE A 3 6.54 1.63 18.37
CA ILE A 3 5.46 0.92 17.64
C ILE A 3 4.50 1.92 17.03
N GLU A 4 4.02 2.90 17.79
CA GLU A 4 3.13 3.95 17.26
C GLU A 4 3.77 4.74 16.12
N LEU A 5 5.07 5.06 16.22
CA LEU A 5 5.78 5.72 15.12
C LEU A 5 5.83 4.84 13.86
N ALA A 6 6.09 3.54 14.02
CA ALA A 6 6.10 2.59 12.91
C ALA A 6 4.70 2.38 12.31
N GLN A 7 3.66 2.39 13.14
CA GLN A 7 2.26 2.32 12.73
C GLN A 7 1.90 3.55 11.89
N ASN A 8 2.16 4.75 12.42
CA ASN A 8 1.92 6.02 11.71
C ASN A 8 2.65 6.06 10.34
N LYS A 9 3.89 5.58 10.27
CA LYS A 9 4.65 5.50 9.02
C LYS A 9 4.06 4.50 8.03
N THR A 10 3.56 3.37 8.52
CA THR A 10 2.88 2.36 7.70
C THR A 10 1.56 2.92 7.14
N ASP A 11 0.80 3.65 7.95
CA ASP A 11 -0.46 4.27 7.54
C ASP A 11 -0.23 5.38 6.50
N GLU A 12 0.80 6.21 6.69
CA GLU A 12 1.25 7.21 5.72
C GLU A 12 1.61 6.55 4.37
N ALA A 13 2.44 5.50 4.41
CA ALA A 13 2.83 4.74 3.23
C ALA A 13 1.62 4.09 2.52
N THR A 14 0.64 3.59 3.29
CA THR A 14 -0.60 3.01 2.75
C THR A 14 -1.42 4.05 2.01
N ARG A 15 -1.61 5.24 2.59
CA ARG A 15 -2.31 6.35 1.93
C ARG A 15 -1.62 6.77 0.65
N ARG A 16 -0.29 6.91 0.68
CA ARG A 16 0.53 7.24 -0.49
C ARG A 16 0.41 6.19 -1.58
N LEU A 17 0.44 4.90 -1.22
CA LEU A 17 0.26 3.80 -2.17
C LEU A 17 -1.11 3.88 -2.87
N GLY A 18 -2.17 4.20 -2.13
CA GLY A 18 -3.51 4.41 -2.68
C GLY A 18 -3.60 5.62 -3.63
N GLN A 19 -2.83 6.68 -3.40
CA GLN A 19 -2.73 7.81 -4.33
C GLN A 19 -1.99 7.41 -5.61
N LEU A 20 -0.89 6.65 -5.50
CA LEU A 20 -0.12 6.16 -6.65
C LEU A 20 -0.94 5.21 -7.53
N GLN A 21 -1.75 4.34 -6.92
CA GLN A 21 -2.66 3.46 -7.66
C GLN A 21 -3.70 4.25 -8.46
N ARG A 22 -4.31 5.27 -7.85
CA ARG A 22 -5.26 6.16 -8.54
C ARG A 22 -4.60 6.95 -9.67
N ALA A 23 -3.39 7.46 -9.45
CA ALA A 23 -2.63 8.16 -10.48
C ALA A 23 -2.30 7.26 -11.68
N LYS A 24 -1.94 5.99 -11.44
CA LYS A 24 -1.73 4.99 -12.51
C LYS A 24 -3.02 4.77 -13.30
N LEU A 25 -4.15 4.52 -12.61
CA LEU A 25 -5.43 4.25 -13.26
C LEU A 25 -5.86 5.43 -14.13
N SER A 26 -5.84 6.64 -13.59
CA SER A 26 -6.18 7.86 -14.32
C SER A 26 -5.26 8.10 -15.52
N ALA A 27 -3.97 7.81 -15.39
CA ALA A 27 -3.04 7.92 -16.52
C ALA A 27 -3.34 6.92 -17.64
N ALA A 28 -3.75 5.70 -17.29
CA ALA A 28 -4.14 4.66 -18.25
C ALA A 28 -5.47 4.99 -18.94
N GLU A 29 -6.48 5.42 -18.18
CA GLU A 29 -7.78 5.85 -18.73
C GLU A 29 -7.61 7.01 -19.72
N LYS A 30 -6.78 8.01 -19.38
CA LYS A 30 -6.49 9.12 -20.28
C LYS A 30 -5.75 8.69 -21.54
N LEU A 31 -4.83 7.72 -21.44
CA LEU A 31 -4.15 7.17 -22.61
C LEU A 31 -5.15 6.46 -23.53
N ASP A 32 -6.02 5.63 -22.97
CA ASP A 32 -7.04 4.91 -23.70
C ASP A 32 -7.99 5.86 -24.44
N MET A 33 -8.48 6.90 -23.76
CA MET A 33 -9.29 7.94 -24.38
C MET A 33 -8.60 8.62 -25.57
N LEU A 34 -7.31 8.95 -25.45
CA LEU A 34 -6.56 9.57 -26.56
C LEU A 34 -6.40 8.62 -27.75
N VAL A 35 -6.16 7.34 -27.49
CA VAL A 35 -6.02 6.31 -28.54
C VAL A 35 -7.34 6.06 -29.25
N GLN A 36 -8.45 5.95 -28.49
CA GLN A 36 -9.80 5.82 -29.04
C GLN A 36 -10.18 7.03 -29.88
N TYR A 37 -9.98 8.22 -29.34
CA TYR A 37 -10.28 9.46 -30.04
C TYR A 37 -9.48 9.60 -31.35
N ARG A 38 -8.22 9.16 -31.36
CA ARG A 38 -7.42 9.09 -32.60
C ARG A 38 -8.05 8.17 -33.63
N GLN A 39 -8.50 6.98 -33.21
CA GLN A 39 -9.14 6.02 -34.11
C GLN A 39 -10.43 6.59 -34.70
N GLU A 40 -11.30 7.15 -33.86
CA GLU A 40 -12.54 7.81 -34.31
C GLU A 40 -12.26 8.92 -35.32
N TYR A 41 -11.18 9.68 -35.12
CA TYR A 41 -10.78 10.74 -36.03
C TYR A 41 -10.31 10.21 -37.40
N TYR A 42 -9.59 9.08 -37.43
CA TYR A 42 -9.23 8.39 -38.67
C TYR A 42 -10.47 7.87 -39.41
N ASP A 43 -11.40 7.25 -38.69
CA ASP A 43 -12.63 6.70 -39.28
C ASP A 43 -13.49 7.83 -39.87
N GLN A 44 -13.57 8.97 -39.18
CA GLN A 44 -14.25 10.16 -39.66
C GLN A 44 -13.60 10.69 -40.95
N LEU A 45 -12.26 10.72 -41.03
CA LEU A 45 -11.57 11.12 -42.27
C LEU A 45 -11.89 10.15 -43.41
N GLN A 46 -11.83 8.84 -43.17
CA GLN A 46 -12.10 7.82 -44.20
C GLN A 46 -13.49 8.00 -44.80
N SER A 47 -14.51 8.27 -43.97
CA SER A 47 -15.88 8.55 -44.44
C SER A 47 -15.96 9.83 -45.29
N GLN A 48 -15.22 10.88 -44.93
CA GLN A 48 -15.21 12.13 -45.69
C GLN A 48 -14.43 12.01 -47.01
N MET A 49 -13.39 11.17 -47.07
CA MET A 49 -12.63 10.93 -48.31
C MET A 49 -13.49 10.29 -49.40
N GLN A 50 -14.47 9.45 -49.03
CA GLN A 50 -15.43 8.87 -49.99
C GLN A 50 -16.27 9.94 -50.72
N ASN A 51 -16.43 11.13 -50.13
CA ASN A 51 -17.20 12.24 -50.68
C ASN A 51 -16.32 13.33 -51.35
N GLY A 52 -15.01 13.11 -51.44
CA GLY A 52 -14.05 14.08 -51.96
C GLY A 52 -13.62 15.12 -50.91
N LEU A 53 -12.33 15.12 -50.54
CA LEU A 53 -11.77 16.01 -49.53
C LEU A 53 -11.03 17.20 -50.16
N SER A 54 -11.22 18.41 -49.63
CA SER A 54 -10.39 19.56 -50.03
C SER A 54 -8.96 19.44 -49.49
N SER A 55 -7.99 19.99 -50.22
CA SER A 55 -6.58 20.00 -49.80
C SER A 55 -6.35 20.72 -48.46
N SER A 56 -7.17 21.71 -48.13
CA SER A 56 -7.13 22.41 -46.84
C SER A 56 -7.55 21.52 -45.67
N ARG A 57 -8.64 20.76 -45.82
CA ARG A 57 -9.10 19.80 -44.80
C ARG A 57 -8.08 18.70 -44.57
N TRP A 58 -7.45 18.21 -45.64
CA TRP A 58 -6.39 17.22 -45.55
C TRP A 58 -5.18 17.72 -44.72
N ARG A 59 -4.72 18.94 -44.96
CA ARG A 59 -3.62 19.53 -44.18
C ARG A 59 -3.98 19.71 -42.70
N ASN A 60 -5.20 20.17 -42.41
CA ASN A 60 -5.68 20.31 -41.03
C ASN A 60 -5.71 18.96 -40.30
N PHE A 61 -6.18 17.91 -40.99
CA PHE A 61 -6.17 16.55 -40.46
C PHE A 61 -4.76 16.09 -40.09
N GLN A 62 -3.81 16.19 -41.03
CA GLN A 62 -2.41 15.80 -40.81
C GLN A 62 -1.79 16.52 -39.60
N HIS A 63 -2.02 17.84 -39.49
CA HIS A 63 -1.53 18.63 -38.37
C HIS A 63 -2.13 18.20 -37.03
N PHE A 64 -3.45 17.97 -36.99
CA PHE A 64 -4.13 17.56 -35.76
C PHE A 64 -3.69 16.16 -35.31
N ILE A 65 -3.57 15.21 -36.24
CA ILE A 65 -3.03 13.89 -35.96
C ILE A 65 -1.62 13.97 -35.38
N GLY A 66 -0.74 14.80 -35.96
CA GLY A 66 0.61 15.00 -35.42
C GLY A 66 0.61 15.51 -33.98
N THR A 67 -0.29 16.46 -33.67
CA THR A 67 -0.48 16.95 -32.30
C THR A 67 -0.99 15.85 -31.37
N LEU A 68 -1.96 15.06 -31.82
CA LEU A 68 -2.58 13.99 -31.03
C LEU A 68 -1.61 12.83 -30.76
N ASP A 69 -0.81 12.44 -31.75
CA ASP A 69 0.25 11.44 -31.59
C ASP A 69 1.31 11.92 -30.59
N GLY A 70 1.70 13.19 -30.65
CA GLY A 70 2.58 13.80 -29.64
C GLY A 70 1.99 13.74 -28.23
N ALA A 71 0.70 14.01 -28.07
CA ALA A 71 0.00 13.91 -26.79
C ALA A 71 -0.09 12.45 -26.28
N ILE A 72 -0.33 11.49 -27.18
CA ILE A 72 -0.33 10.05 -26.85
C ILE A 72 1.03 9.61 -26.34
N GLU A 73 2.12 10.00 -27.01
CA GLU A 73 3.48 9.65 -26.57
C GLU A 73 3.82 10.26 -25.20
N GLN A 74 3.44 11.52 -24.97
CA GLN A 74 3.57 12.13 -23.65
C GLN A 74 2.78 11.37 -22.58
N GLN A 75 1.53 10.99 -22.88
CA GLN A 75 0.68 10.25 -21.94
C GLN A 75 1.21 8.84 -21.68
N ARG A 76 1.79 8.16 -22.67
CA ARG A 76 2.50 6.88 -22.50
C ARG A 76 3.67 7.02 -21.53
N ALA A 77 4.48 8.06 -21.69
CA ALA A 77 5.58 8.34 -20.76
C ALA A 77 5.08 8.59 -19.33
N ILE A 78 3.97 9.32 -19.16
CA ILE A 78 3.34 9.54 -17.85
C ILE A 78 2.86 8.22 -17.24
N ALA A 79 2.20 7.35 -18.02
CA ALA A 79 1.75 6.04 -17.55
C ALA A 79 2.92 5.15 -17.10
N ALA A 80 4.00 5.09 -17.89
CA ALA A 80 5.22 4.34 -17.53
C ALA A 80 5.90 4.88 -16.26
N GLN A 81 5.92 6.21 -16.08
CA GLN A 81 6.40 6.82 -14.84
C GLN A 81 5.50 6.49 -13.65
N ALA A 82 4.17 6.49 -13.84
CA ALA A 82 3.23 6.11 -12.79
C ALA A 82 3.41 4.66 -12.36
N ASP A 83 3.67 3.74 -13.30
CA ASP A 83 4.03 2.35 -13.02
C ASP A 83 5.29 2.24 -12.18
N THR A 84 6.35 2.94 -12.57
CA THR A 84 7.62 2.95 -11.83
C THR A 84 7.43 3.50 -10.41
N ARG A 85 6.67 4.59 -10.25
CA ARG A 85 6.38 5.19 -8.95
C ARG A 85 5.54 4.25 -8.08
N LEU A 86 4.56 3.56 -8.66
CA LEU A 86 3.74 2.59 -7.95
C LEU A 86 4.59 1.41 -7.46
N ALA A 87 5.50 0.89 -8.29
CA ALA A 87 6.42 -0.19 -7.90
C ALA A 87 7.30 0.22 -6.71
N ARG A 88 7.89 1.42 -6.75
CA ARG A 88 8.67 1.97 -5.63
C ARG A 88 7.81 2.14 -4.37
N GLY A 89 6.62 2.73 -4.51
CA GLY A 89 5.70 2.91 -3.38
C GLY A 89 5.25 1.60 -2.74
N ARG A 90 5.14 0.50 -3.52
CA ARG A 90 4.88 -0.84 -2.97
C ARG A 90 6.05 -1.35 -2.14
N SER A 91 7.28 -1.18 -2.63
CA SER A 91 8.49 -1.56 -1.89
C SER A 91 8.60 -0.79 -0.57
N ASP A 92 8.44 0.54 -0.61
CA ASP A 92 8.51 1.39 0.58
C ASP A 92 7.46 0.98 1.62
N TRP A 93 6.23 0.71 1.18
CA TRP A 93 5.17 0.23 2.06
C TRP A 93 5.49 -1.13 2.70
N GLN A 94 6.04 -2.07 1.91
CA GLN A 94 6.47 -3.38 2.42
C GLN A 94 7.55 -3.23 3.50
N ASP A 95 8.51 -2.33 3.32
CA ASP A 95 9.58 -2.08 4.28
C ASP A 95 9.04 -1.54 5.61
N HIS A 96 8.13 -0.56 5.54
CA HIS A 96 7.45 -0.04 6.74
C HIS A 96 6.63 -1.13 7.45
N LYS A 97 5.89 -1.94 6.68
CA LYS A 97 5.09 -3.03 7.25
C LYS A 97 5.96 -4.10 7.92
N ARG A 98 7.08 -4.47 7.31
CA ARG A 98 8.07 -5.41 7.90
C ARG A 98 8.62 -4.88 9.22
N ARG A 99 8.95 -3.58 9.27
CA ARG A 99 9.46 -2.95 10.49
C ARG A 99 8.42 -2.91 11.61
N LEU A 100 7.18 -2.58 11.30
CA LEU A 100 6.07 -2.62 12.26
C LEU A 100 5.89 -4.03 12.85
N ASN A 101 5.77 -5.05 12.00
CA ASN A 101 5.62 -6.44 12.44
C ASN A 101 6.78 -6.90 13.34
N SER A 102 8.00 -6.41 13.08
CA SER A 102 9.18 -6.70 13.90
C SER A 102 9.05 -6.11 15.31
N PHE A 103 8.52 -4.89 15.42
CA PHE A 103 8.26 -4.27 16.72
C PHE A 103 7.12 -4.94 17.47
N ASP A 104 6.04 -5.33 16.79
CA ASP A 104 4.92 -6.06 17.41
C ASP A 104 5.40 -7.40 17.97
N THR A 105 6.24 -8.12 17.22
CA THR A 105 6.86 -9.38 17.66
C THR A 105 7.72 -9.17 18.92
N LEU A 106 8.51 -8.09 18.96
CA LEU A 106 9.34 -7.77 20.13
C LEU A 106 8.48 -7.42 21.35
N ALA A 107 7.43 -6.63 21.17
CA ALA A 107 6.52 -6.27 22.25
C ALA A 107 5.80 -7.49 22.85
N GLU A 108 5.31 -8.39 21.99
CA GLU A 108 4.66 -9.62 22.46
C GLU A 108 5.65 -10.50 23.23
N ARG A 109 6.90 -10.60 22.78
CA ARG A 109 7.95 -11.32 23.52
C ARG A 109 8.19 -10.74 24.91
N VAL A 110 8.31 -9.41 25.02
CA VAL A 110 8.50 -8.73 26.31
C VAL A 110 7.30 -8.97 27.24
N LYS A 111 6.08 -8.90 26.70
CA LYS A 111 4.85 -9.17 27.44
C LYS A 111 4.81 -10.60 27.98
N LEU A 112 5.16 -11.59 27.16
CA LEU A 112 5.23 -13.00 27.57
C LEU A 112 6.29 -13.23 28.66
N GLN A 113 7.47 -12.62 28.52
CA GLN A 113 8.51 -12.70 29.55
C GLN A 113 8.05 -12.10 30.88
N GLN A 114 7.38 -10.95 30.83
CA GLN A 114 6.83 -10.31 32.03
C GLN A 114 5.75 -11.17 32.68
N ALA A 115 4.84 -11.75 31.90
CA ALA A 115 3.82 -12.67 32.40
C ALA A 115 4.46 -13.91 33.07
N GLN A 116 5.51 -14.47 32.49
CA GLN A 116 6.23 -15.59 33.10
C GLN A 116 6.89 -15.22 34.45
N ILE A 117 7.46 -14.01 34.55
CA ILE A 117 8.05 -13.53 35.81
C ILE A 117 6.97 -13.35 36.88
N VAL A 118 5.83 -12.77 36.51
CA VAL A 118 4.68 -12.59 37.42
C VAL A 118 4.15 -13.94 37.88
N ASN A 119 3.85 -14.86 36.96
CA ASN A 119 3.37 -16.21 37.29
C ASN A 119 4.32 -16.96 38.22
N LYS A 120 5.64 -16.87 38.00
CA LYS A 120 6.63 -17.49 38.91
C LYS A 120 6.62 -16.88 40.31
N ARG A 121 6.40 -15.55 40.42
CA ARG A 121 6.29 -14.87 41.73
C ARG A 121 5.01 -15.27 42.45
N GLU A 122 3.89 -15.31 41.75
CA GLU A 122 2.60 -15.73 42.29
C GLU A 122 2.61 -17.20 42.73
N GLN A 123 3.19 -18.09 41.92
CA GLN A 123 3.36 -19.50 42.28
C GLN A 123 4.16 -19.65 43.57
N ARG A 124 5.32 -18.99 43.68
CA ARG A 124 6.14 -19.02 44.91
C ARG A 124 5.37 -18.52 46.14
N ALA A 125 4.65 -17.40 46.01
CA ALA A 125 3.86 -16.85 47.11
C ALA A 125 2.74 -17.79 47.55
N SER A 126 2.09 -18.47 46.60
CA SER A 126 1.06 -19.48 46.85
C SER A 126 1.64 -20.70 47.57
N ASP A 127 2.77 -21.23 47.07
CA ASP A 127 3.46 -22.40 47.66
C ASP A 127 3.91 -22.10 49.09
N GLU A 128 4.45 -20.91 49.34
CA GLU A 128 4.82 -20.46 50.69
C GLU A 128 3.61 -20.37 51.62
N HIS A 129 2.47 -19.87 51.12
CA HIS A 129 1.23 -19.77 51.90
C HIS A 129 0.70 -21.16 52.25
N ALA A 130 0.65 -22.08 51.28
CA ALA A 130 0.27 -23.47 51.49
C ALA A 130 1.18 -24.17 52.49
N ALA A 131 2.51 -24.00 52.38
CA ALA A 131 3.49 -24.58 53.30
C ALA A 131 3.37 -24.02 54.73
N ARG A 132 3.04 -22.73 54.88
CA ARG A 132 2.73 -22.14 56.20
C ARG A 132 1.46 -22.74 56.79
N GLN A 133 0.37 -22.84 56.03
CA GLN A 133 -0.88 -23.44 56.51
C GLN A 133 -0.71 -24.92 56.89
N PHE A 134 0.03 -25.68 56.07
CA PHE A 134 0.31 -27.09 56.36
C PHE A 134 1.09 -27.26 57.66
N ARG A 135 2.14 -26.46 57.88
CA ARG A 135 2.90 -26.47 59.15
C ARG A 135 2.03 -26.14 60.36
N LEU A 136 1.16 -25.12 60.26
CA LEU A 136 0.24 -24.77 61.34
C LEU A 136 -0.71 -25.92 61.69
N ARG A 137 -1.25 -26.61 60.67
CA ARG A 137 -2.11 -27.79 60.88
C ARG A 137 -1.37 -28.96 61.52
N MET A 138 -0.14 -29.21 61.10
CA MET A 138 0.70 -30.28 61.66
C MET A 138 1.00 -30.04 63.14
N ILE A 139 1.28 -28.79 63.53
CA ILE A 139 1.50 -28.43 64.93
C ILE A 139 0.21 -28.65 65.73
N ALA A 140 -0.92 -28.15 65.25
CA ALA A 140 -2.22 -28.31 65.92
C ALA A 140 -2.71 -29.76 66.03
N ALA A 141 -2.21 -30.68 65.20
CA ALA A 141 -2.52 -32.11 65.27
C ALA A 141 -1.56 -32.91 66.17
N ALA A 142 -0.46 -32.28 66.61
CA ALA A 142 0.54 -32.88 67.50
C ALA A 142 0.35 -32.44 68.98
N GLU A 143 -0.58 -31.51 69.23
CA GLU A 143 -1.10 -31.10 70.55
C GLU A 143 -2.37 -31.89 70.89
#